data_AF-A0A1F5BL59-F1
#
_entry.id   AF-A0A1F5BL59-F1
#
_cell.length_a   1.000
_cell.length_b   1.000
_cell.length_c   1.000
_cell.angle_alpha   90.00
_cell.angle_beta   90.00
_cell.angle_gamma   90.00
#
_symmetry.space_group_name_H-M   'P 1'
#
loop_
_entity.id
_entity.type
_entity.pdbx_description
1 polymer ?
#
loop_
_entity_poly.entity_id
_entity_poly.type
_entity_poly.pdbx_seq_one_letter_code
_entity_poly.pdbx_strand_id
1 'polypeptide(L)'
;MRKLVCQEAKEQGLKTSRHFSPGYGDWKVSQQDIVFKSISADNIDVRLTKGCMMLPQKSLSWVIGAGKEVIVTSEEYNKCKDCQSKSCNYRL
;
A
#
# COMPACT_ATOMS: atom_id res chain seq x y z
N MET A 1 -9.97 -8.60 0.21
CA MET A 1 -8.54 -8.98 0.12
C MET A 1 -7.75 -8.71 1.39
N ARG A 2 -7.55 -7.45 1.84
CA ARG A 2 -6.75 -7.13 3.04
C ARG A 2 -7.09 -7.99 4.27
N LYS A 3 -8.39 -8.17 4.58
CA LYS A 3 -8.83 -8.99 5.72
C LYS A 3 -8.28 -10.43 5.67
N LEU A 4 -8.23 -11.04 4.48
CA LEU A 4 -7.71 -12.39 4.29
C LEU A 4 -6.20 -12.43 4.53
N VAL A 5 -5.44 -11.49 3.94
CA VAL A 5 -3.97 -11.42 4.14
C VAL A 5 -3.61 -11.18 5.61
N CYS A 6 -4.35 -10.30 6.31
CA CYS A 6 -4.14 -10.07 7.73
C CYS A 6 -4.51 -11.29 8.59
N GLN A 7 -5.54 -12.05 8.20
CA GLN A 7 -5.94 -13.26 8.89
C GLN A 7 -4.88 -14.37 8.74
N GLU A 8 -4.41 -14.60 7.51
CA GLU A 8 -3.32 -15.55 7.21
C GLU A 8 -2.05 -15.22 8.02
N ALA A 9 -1.62 -13.96 8.01
CA ALA A 9 -0.46 -13.53 8.80
C ALA A 9 -0.67 -13.77 10.31
N LYS A 10 -1.89 -13.56 10.82
CA LYS A 10 -2.23 -13.79 12.22
C LYS A 10 -2.18 -15.28 12.57
N GLU A 11 -2.65 -16.16 11.68
CA GLU A 11 -2.56 -17.62 11.85
C GLU A 11 -1.10 -18.10 11.89
N GLN A 12 -0.20 -17.38 11.22
CA GLN A 12 1.25 -17.59 11.29
C GLN A 12 1.92 -16.88 12.50
N GLY A 13 1.15 -16.26 13.40
CA GLY A 13 1.67 -15.56 14.58
C GLY A 13 2.35 -14.22 14.28
N LEU A 14 2.09 -13.62 13.11
CA LEU A 14 2.65 -12.35 12.67
C LEU A 14 1.67 -11.20 12.91
N LYS A 15 2.22 -10.01 13.15
CA LYS A 15 1.48 -8.74 13.08
C LYS A 15 1.63 -8.15 11.69
N THR A 16 0.63 -7.39 11.25
CA THR A 16 0.65 -6.72 9.95
C THR A 16 0.59 -5.21 10.07
N SER A 17 1.32 -4.52 9.21
CA SER A 17 1.21 -3.07 9.08
C SER A 17 -0.09 -2.68 8.38
N ARG A 18 -0.29 -1.37 8.19
CA ARG A 18 -1.24 -0.87 7.20
C ARG A 18 -0.76 -1.26 5.79
N HIS A 19 -1.65 -1.18 4.81
CA HIS A 19 -1.21 -1.25 3.42
C HIS A 19 -0.63 0.10 2.99
N PHE A 20 0.43 0.06 2.21
CA PHE A 20 1.11 1.22 1.67
C PHE A 20 1.29 1.03 0.18
N SER A 21 1.24 2.12 -0.59
CA SER A 21 1.42 2.09 -2.03
C SER A 21 2.48 3.11 -2.45
N PRO A 22 3.33 2.79 -3.43
CA PRO A 22 4.22 3.78 -4.05
C PRO A 22 3.42 5.01 -4.52
N GLY A 23 3.95 6.20 -4.26
CA GLY A 23 3.27 7.49 -4.51
C GLY A 23 2.53 8.07 -3.30
N TYR A 24 2.45 7.34 -2.17
CA TYR A 24 1.91 7.88 -0.91
C TYR A 24 3.00 8.49 -0.03
N GLY A 25 2.74 9.67 0.52
CA GLY A 25 3.68 10.36 1.41
C GLY A 25 5.04 10.55 0.73
N ASP A 26 6.11 10.14 1.41
CA ASP A 26 7.48 10.23 0.89
C ASP A 26 7.91 9.03 0.04
N TRP A 27 7.02 8.04 -0.16
CA TRP A 27 7.33 6.87 -0.99
C TRP A 27 7.25 7.25 -2.47
N LYS A 28 8.41 7.34 -3.14
CA LYS A 28 8.50 7.65 -4.57
C LYS A 28 7.69 6.68 -5.43
N VAL A 29 6.85 7.23 -6.32
CA VAL A 29 6.06 6.43 -7.28
C VAL A 29 6.92 5.56 -8.20
N SER A 30 8.16 5.96 -8.47
CA SER A 30 9.09 5.16 -9.28
C SER A 30 9.43 3.80 -8.66
N GLN A 31 9.29 3.65 -7.34
CA GLN A 31 9.47 2.37 -6.66
C GLN A 31 8.29 1.39 -6.88
N GLN A 32 7.27 1.80 -7.63
CA GLN A 32 6.25 0.91 -8.18
C GLN A 32 6.85 -0.23 -9.00
N ASP A 33 7.98 0.01 -9.67
CA ASP A 33 8.75 -0.99 -10.40
C ASP A 33 9.26 -2.12 -9.50
N ILE A 34 9.65 -1.83 -8.25
CA ILE A 34 10.10 -2.85 -7.28
C ILE A 34 8.96 -3.81 -6.95
N VAL A 35 7.76 -3.28 -6.76
CA VAL A 35 6.56 -4.09 -6.50
C VAL A 35 6.28 -4.99 -7.71
N PHE A 36 6.33 -4.44 -8.93
CA PHE A 36 6.07 -5.17 -10.17
C PHE A 36 7.12 -6.23 -10.48
N LYS A 37 8.38 -6.03 -10.09
CA LYS A 37 9.43 -7.05 -10.16
C LYS A 37 9.25 -8.19 -9.15
N SER A 38 8.52 -7.95 -8.07
CA SER A 38 8.30 -8.93 -7.00
C SER A 38 7.05 -9.79 -7.21
N ILE A 39 6.24 -9.47 -8.23
CA ILE A 39 5.00 -10.17 -8.55
C ILE A 39 4.99 -10.51 -10.05
N SER A 40 4.25 -11.53 -10.45
CA SER A 40 4.05 -11.84 -11.87
C SER A 40 2.94 -10.97 -12.48
N ALA A 41 3.14 -9.66 -12.55
CA ALA A 41 2.12 -8.70 -12.98
C ALA A 41 1.64 -8.95 -14.42
N ASP A 42 2.52 -9.47 -15.28
CA ASP A 42 2.19 -9.84 -16.66
C ASP A 42 1.13 -10.95 -16.73
N ASN A 43 1.01 -11.81 -15.71
CA ASN A 43 0.00 -12.88 -15.67
C ASN A 43 -1.42 -12.36 -15.43
N ILE A 44 -1.56 -11.09 -15.03
CA ILE A 44 -2.86 -10.45 -14.75
C ILE A 44 -3.09 -9.23 -15.65
N ASP A 45 -2.33 -9.12 -16.74
CA ASP A 45 -2.42 -8.04 -17.75
C ASP A 45 -2.31 -6.61 -17.17
N VAL A 46 -1.59 -6.45 -16.05
CA VAL A 46 -1.28 -5.15 -15.47
C VAL A 46 0.17 -4.80 -15.75
N ARG A 47 0.40 -3.62 -16.32
CA ARG A 47 1.75 -3.13 -16.68
C ARG A 47 1.99 -1.70 -16.21
N LEU A 48 3.26 -1.30 -16.18
CA LEU A 48 3.67 0.08 -15.91
C LEU A 48 3.96 0.86 -17.19
N THR A 49 3.57 2.13 -17.22
CA THR A 49 4.07 3.09 -18.20
C THR A 49 5.48 3.55 -17.83
N LYS A 50 6.15 4.29 -18.72
CA LYS A 50 7.43 4.95 -18.41
C LYS A 50 7.34 5.88 -17.19
N GLY A 51 6.16 6.46 -16.95
CA GLY A 51 5.88 7.30 -15.79
C GLY A 51 5.45 6.53 -14.54
N CYS A 52 5.58 5.20 -14.52
CA CYS A 52 5.18 4.32 -13.41
C CYS A 52 3.68 4.33 -13.08
N MET A 53 2.84 4.79 -14.01
CA MET A 53 1.39 4.64 -13.92
C MET A 53 1.00 3.22 -14.33
N MET A 54 -0.01 2.64 -13.67
CA MET A 54 -0.52 1.32 -14.01
C MET A 54 -1.53 1.38 -15.16
N LEU A 55 -1.47 0.38 -16.04
CA LEU A 55 -2.46 0.11 -17.08
C LEU A 55 -3.01 -1.32 -16.88
N PRO A 56 -4.33 -1.52 -16.83
CA PRO A 56 -5.42 -0.52 -16.93
C PRO A 56 -5.37 0.55 -15.83
N GLN A 57 -5.90 1.75 -16.10
CA GLN A 57 -5.77 2.89 -15.17
C GLN A 57 -6.49 2.66 -13.84
N LYS A 58 -7.57 1.86 -13.82
CA LYS A 58 -8.25 1.41 -12.60
C LYS A 58 -7.55 0.19 -11.99
N SER A 59 -6.25 0.31 -11.77
CA SER A 59 -5.44 -0.69 -11.07
C SER A 59 -4.86 -0.09 -9.79
N LEU A 60 -4.65 -0.93 -8.79
CA LEU A 60 -4.04 -0.54 -7.52
C LEU A 60 -3.03 -1.61 -7.10
N SER A 61 -1.85 -1.17 -6.69
CA SER A 61 -0.87 -2.00 -6.01
C SER A 61 -0.71 -1.53 -4.57
N TRP A 62 -0.35 -2.42 -3.67
CA TRP A 62 -0.05 -2.09 -2.29
C TRP A 62 0.79 -3.20 -1.63
N VAL A 63 1.48 -2.85 -0.55
CA VAL A 63 2.33 -3.73 0.25
C VAL A 63 1.86 -3.69 1.70
N ILE A 64 1.88 -4.83 2.38
CA ILE A 64 1.68 -4.96 3.82
C ILE A 64 2.94 -5.59 4.39
N GLY A 65 3.57 -4.94 5.37
CA GLY A 65 4.65 -5.54 6.15
C GLY A 65 4.08 -6.54 7.14
N ALA A 66 4.67 -7.74 7.23
CA ALA A 66 4.30 -8.78 8.17
C ALA A 66 5.52 -9.19 9.01
N GLY A 67 5.38 -9.26 10.33
CA GLY A 67 6.48 -9.56 11.24
C GLY A 67 6.05 -9.55 12.70
N LYS A 68 6.86 -10.13 13.58
CA LYS A 68 6.57 -10.21 15.04
C LYS A 68 6.61 -8.84 15.72
N GLU A 69 7.55 -8.00 15.29
CA GLU A 69 7.83 -6.66 15.83
C GLU A 69 7.15 -5.54 15.05
N VAL A 70 6.19 -5.85 14.17
CA VAL A 70 5.46 -4.80 13.45
C VAL A 70 4.64 -3.98 14.44
N ILE A 71 4.90 -2.67 14.47
CA ILE A 71 4.15 -1.73 15.29
C ILE A 71 2.77 -1.53 14.64
N VAL A 72 1.74 -1.98 15.35
CA VAL A 72 0.35 -1.73 14.97
C VAL A 72 -0.06 -0.41 15.60
N THR A 73 -0.14 0.66 14.80
CA THR A 73 -0.83 1.87 15.24
C THR A 73 -2.31 1.53 15.42
N SER A 74 -2.89 1.85 16.58
CA SER A 74 -4.30 1.58 16.90
C SER A 74 -5.26 2.05 15.81
N GLU A 75 -6.47 1.49 15.83
CA GLU A 75 -7.55 1.73 14.85
C GLU A 75 -7.97 3.20 14.70
N GLU A 76 -7.50 4.08 15.60
CA GLU A 76 -7.70 5.54 15.60
C GLU A 76 -6.72 6.32 14.71
N TYR A 77 -6.09 5.68 13.74
CA TYR A 77 -5.24 6.39 12.79
C TYR A 77 -6.08 7.27 11.84
N ASN A 78 -6.32 8.51 12.23
CA ASN A 78 -6.93 9.52 11.37
C ASN A 78 -5.91 10.02 10.35
N LYS A 79 -6.01 9.52 9.12
CA LYS A 79 -5.17 9.91 7.97
C LYS A 79 -5.16 11.43 7.71
N CYS A 80 -6.21 12.14 8.11
CA CYS A 80 -6.29 13.59 7.91
C CYS A 80 -5.36 14.37 8.84
N LYS A 81 -4.99 13.82 10.01
CA LYS A 81 -4.06 14.45 10.96
C LYS A 81 -2.64 14.53 10.40
N ASP A 82 -2.23 13.52 9.64
CA ASP A 82 -0.87 13.44 9.07
C ASP A 82 -0.81 13.90 7.60
N CYS A 83 -1.93 14.31 7.02
CA CYS A 83 -1.99 14.75 5.63
C CYS A 83 -1.35 16.14 5.48
N GLN A 84 -0.38 16.28 4.58
CA GLN A 84 0.32 17.55 4.33
C GLN A 84 -0.46 18.55 3.46
N SER A 85 -1.63 18.17 2.94
CA SER A 85 -2.47 19.08 2.15
C SER A 85 -2.95 20.25 3.01
N LYS A 86 -2.50 21.47 2.72
CA LYS A 86 -2.78 22.63 3.59
C LYS A 86 -4.24 23.09 3.51
N SER A 87 -4.86 23.01 2.34
CA SER A 87 -6.21 23.50 2.05
C SER A 87 -7.14 22.35 1.63
N CYS A 88 -7.43 21.44 2.57
CA CYS A 88 -8.30 20.29 2.32
C CYS A 88 -9.70 20.54 2.88
N ASN A 89 -10.70 20.70 2.00
CA ASN A 89 -12.11 20.90 2.38
C ASN A 89 -12.75 19.68 3.06
N TYR A 90 -12.06 18.54 3.09
CA TYR A 90 -12.52 17.29 3.69
C TYR A 90 -11.81 16.94 5.00
N ARG A 91 -10.88 17.79 5.46
CA ARG A 91 -10.28 17.65 6.79
C ARG A 91 -11.29 18.18 7.81
N LEU A 92 -12.05 17.25 8.41
CA LEU A 92 -12.85 17.49 9.61
C LEU A 92 -11.95 17.66 10.84
#